data_AF-A0A0M8PL07-F1
#
_entry.id   AF-A0A0M8PL07-F1
#
_cell.length_a   1.000
_cell.length_b   1.000
_cell.length_c   1.000
_cell.angle_alpha   90.00
_cell.angle_beta   90.00
_cell.angle_gamma   90.00
#
_symmetry.space_group_name_H-M   'P 1'
#
loop_
_entity.id
_entity.type
_entity.pdbx_description
1 polymer ?
#
loop_
_entity_poly.entity_id
_entity_poly.type
_entity_poly.pdbx_seq_one_letter_code
_entity_poly.pdbx_strand_id
1 'polypeptide(L)'
;PNPTAAELCSQMEGQLQSWRTYTPSMSKPGLNLLVGEWAARNGIDMLALARDRDRVDAIASAQCPEVRSEALEALQIPTLASALVGF
;
A
#
# COMPACT_ATOMS: atom_id res chain seq x y z
N PRO A 1 10.04 16.48 -1.26
CA PRO A 1 9.26 15.27 -1.61
C PRO A 1 10.15 14.02 -1.56
N ASN A 2 9.70 12.97 -0.88
CA ASN A 2 10.40 11.68 -0.87
C ASN A 2 9.97 10.90 -2.14
N PRO A 3 10.87 10.64 -3.12
CA PRO A 3 10.48 10.07 -4.41
C PRO A 3 9.85 8.68 -4.27
N THR A 4 10.29 7.89 -3.29
CA THR A 4 9.74 6.56 -3.04
C THR A 4 8.31 6.65 -2.50
N ALA A 5 8.02 7.64 -1.65
CA ALA A 5 6.69 7.89 -1.12
C ALA A 5 5.71 8.32 -2.22
N ALA A 6 6.16 9.20 -3.14
CA ALA A 6 5.35 9.64 -4.27
C ALA A 6 5.02 8.47 -5.22
N GLU A 7 5.97 7.57 -5.46
CA GLU A 7 5.75 6.37 -6.28
C GLU A 7 4.70 5.44 -5.64
N LEU A 8 4.79 5.17 -4.33
CA LEU A 8 3.80 4.36 -3.60
C LEU A 8 2.39 4.92 -3.80
N CYS A 9 2.23 6.23 -3.59
CA CYS A 9 0.95 6.91 -3.72
C CYS A 9 0.39 6.83 -5.15
N SER A 10 1.23 7.05 -6.17
CA SER A 10 0.81 6.98 -7.57
C SER A 10 0.40 5.55 -7.97
N GLN A 11 1.12 4.53 -7.51
CA GLN A 11 0.75 3.15 -7.77
C GLN A 11 -0.59 2.79 -7.09
N MET A 12 -0.79 3.22 -5.84
CA MET A 12 -2.06 3.00 -5.12
C MET A 12 -3.24 3.68 -5.81
N GLU A 13 -3.07 4.95 -6.21
CA GLU A 13 -4.08 5.73 -6.91
C GLU A 13 -4.54 5.03 -8.20
N GLY A 14 -3.59 4.51 -8.98
CA GLY A 14 -3.87 3.74 -10.19
C GLY A 14 -4.66 2.44 -9.96
N GLN A 15 -4.69 1.91 -8.74
CA GLN A 15 -5.44 0.70 -8.38
C GLN A 15 -6.81 0.99 -7.74
N LEU A 16 -7.10 2.22 -7.32
CA LEU A 16 -8.32 2.54 -6.56
C LEU A 16 -9.60 2.14 -7.30
N GLN A 17 -9.69 2.38 -8.61
CA GLN A 17 -10.86 1.98 -9.40
C GLN A 17 -11.04 0.45 -9.39
N SER A 18 -9.97 -0.31 -9.59
CA SER A 18 -9.99 -1.77 -9.55
C SER A 18 -10.40 -2.27 -8.16
N TRP A 19 -9.83 -1.71 -7.09
CA TRP A 19 -10.15 -2.10 -5.72
C TRP A 19 -11.61 -1.83 -5.33
N ARG A 20 -12.22 -0.77 -5.86
CA ARG A 20 -13.65 -0.48 -5.70
C ARG A 20 -14.56 -1.41 -6.51
N THR A 21 -14.07 -1.89 -7.66
CA THR A 21 -14.86 -2.70 -8.59
C THR A 21 -14.96 -4.15 -8.14
N TYR A 22 -13.86 -4.69 -7.60
CA TYR A 22 -13.78 -6.08 -7.17
C TYR A 22 -14.03 -6.25 -5.67
N THR A 23 -14.42 -7.46 -5.26
CA THR A 23 -14.62 -7.78 -3.84
C THR A 23 -13.30 -7.66 -3.06
N PRO A 24 -13.34 -7.30 -1.77
CA PRO A 24 -12.13 -7.17 -0.95
C PRO A 24 -11.24 -8.42 -0.94
N SER A 25 -11.83 -9.62 -1.03
CA SER A 25 -11.10 -10.89 -1.13
C SER A 25 -10.19 -10.98 -2.36
N MET A 26 -10.58 -10.38 -3.48
CA MET A 26 -9.77 -10.31 -4.71
C MET A 26 -8.79 -9.14 -4.68
N SER A 27 -9.16 -8.02 -4.06
CA SER A 27 -8.38 -6.78 -4.09
C SER A 27 -7.24 -6.72 -3.06
N LYS A 28 -7.41 -7.30 -1.86
CA LYS A 28 -6.40 -7.27 -0.77
C LYS A 28 -5.03 -7.87 -1.18
N PRO A 29 -4.97 -9.04 -1.87
CA PRO A 29 -3.68 -9.54 -2.39
C PRO A 29 -2.98 -8.57 -3.34
N GLY A 30 -3.75 -7.75 -4.07
CA GLY A 30 -3.21 -6.72 -4.96
C GLY A 30 -2.43 -5.63 -4.23
N LEU A 31 -2.90 -5.20 -3.05
CA LEU A 31 -2.15 -4.26 -2.21
C LEU A 31 -0.83 -4.87 -1.72
N ASN A 32 -0.82 -6.14 -1.32
CA ASN A 32 0.39 -6.84 -0.91
C ASN A 32 1.42 -6.88 -2.05
N LEU A 33 1.01 -7.29 -3.26
CA LEU A 33 1.89 -7.32 -4.42
C LEU A 33 2.46 -5.94 -4.75
N LEU A 34 1.61 -4.91 -4.77
CA LEU A 34 2.01 -3.52 -5.04
C LEU A 34 3.10 -3.04 -4.08
N VAL A 35 2.92 -3.25 -2.77
CA VAL A 35 3.89 -2.84 -1.76
C VAL A 35 5.20 -3.63 -1.89
N GLY A 36 5.13 -4.92 -2.22
CA GLY A 36 6.33 -5.73 -2.48
C GLY A 36 7.12 -5.25 -3.70
N GLU A 37 6.44 -4.93 -4.80
CA GLU A 37 7.09 -4.37 -5.99
C GLU A 37 7.69 -2.99 -5.73
N TRP A 38 6.95 -2.12 -5.05
CA TRP A 38 7.42 -0.81 -4.63
C TRP A 38 8.70 -0.93 -3.77
N ALA A 39 8.69 -1.81 -2.78
CA ALA A 39 9.83 -2.05 -1.90
C ALA A 39 11.03 -2.56 -2.69
N ALA A 40 10.83 -3.55 -3.58
CA ALA A 40 11.88 -4.09 -4.43
C ALA A 40 12.50 -3.05 -5.37
N ARG A 41 11.66 -2.23 -6.05
CA ARG A 41 12.13 -1.17 -6.97
C ARG A 41 12.92 -0.09 -6.25
N ASN A 42 12.59 0.20 -5.00
CA ASN A 42 13.21 1.26 -4.21
C ASN A 42 14.33 0.77 -3.29
N GLY A 43 14.74 -0.51 -3.39
CA GLY A 43 15.82 -1.08 -2.58
C GLY A 43 15.48 -1.12 -1.08
N ILE A 44 14.21 -1.21 -0.73
CA ILE A 44 13.76 -1.32 0.66
C ILE A 44 14.02 -2.76 1.12
N ASP A 45 14.70 -2.89 2.25
CA ASP A 45 14.94 -4.18 2.88
C ASP A 45 13.60 -4.83 3.29
N MET A 46 13.30 -5.97 2.67
CA MET A 46 12.05 -6.70 2.88
C MET A 46 11.94 -7.22 4.32
N LEU A 47 13.05 -7.61 4.96
CA LEU A 47 13.07 -8.04 6.36
C LEU A 47 12.86 -6.86 7.31
N ALA A 48 13.35 -5.66 6.96
CA ALA A 48 13.03 -4.45 7.70
C ALA A 48 11.55 -4.08 7.55
N LEU A 49 10.99 -4.19 6.34
CA LEU A 49 9.58 -3.95 6.06
C LEU A 49 8.67 -4.97 6.78
N ALA A 50 9.09 -6.23 6.86
CA ALA A 50 8.43 -7.29 7.62
C ALA A 50 8.26 -6.93 9.09
N ARG A 51 9.31 -6.34 9.68
CA ARG A 51 9.39 -5.95 11.10
C ARG A 51 8.62 -4.67 11.39
N ASP A 52 8.49 -3.79 10.41
CA ASP A 52 7.80 -2.49 10.52
C ASP A 52 6.91 -2.23 9.30
N ARG A 53 5.76 -2.93 9.27
CA ARG A 53 4.75 -2.79 8.21
C ARG A 53 3.99 -1.48 8.32
N ASP A 54 3.88 -0.93 9.53
CA ASP A 54 3.18 0.34 9.80
C ASP A 54 3.87 1.53 9.11
N ARG A 55 5.16 1.40 8.77
CA ARG A 55 5.87 2.37 7.93
C ARG A 55 5.15 2.67 6.61
N VAL A 56 4.53 1.69 5.95
CA VAL A 56 3.79 1.91 4.69
C VAL A 56 2.60 2.83 4.92
N ASP A 57 1.87 2.58 6.00
CA ASP A 57 0.72 3.36 6.40
C ASP A 57 1.11 4.79 6.82
N ALA A 58 2.24 4.94 7.52
CA ALA A 58 2.81 6.23 7.89
C ALA A 58 3.27 7.04 6.66
N ILE A 59 3.93 6.40 5.70
CA ILE A 59 4.34 7.03 4.43
C ILE A 59 3.11 7.54 3.67
N ALA A 60 2.10 6.68 3.49
CA ALA A 60 0.89 7.04 2.76
C ALA A 60 0.09 8.14 3.48
N SER A 61 -0.01 8.07 4.81
CA SER A 61 -0.68 9.11 5.63
C SER A 61 -0.01 10.49 5.48
N ALA A 62 1.32 10.53 5.41
CA ALA A 62 2.06 11.78 5.27
C ALA A 62 2.07 12.31 3.83
N GLN A 63 2.09 11.43 2.83
CA GLN A 63 2.33 11.81 1.44
C GLN A 63 1.05 11.92 0.60
N CYS A 64 0.04 11.09 0.87
CA CYS A 64 -1.21 11.01 0.11
C CYS A 64 -2.38 10.54 1.01
N PRO A 65 -2.79 11.35 2.01
CA PRO A 65 -3.82 10.95 2.97
C PRO A 65 -5.17 10.59 2.33
N GLU A 66 -5.53 11.25 1.23
CA GLU A 66 -6.77 11.00 0.47
C GLU A 66 -6.73 9.62 -0.22
N VAL A 67 -5.68 9.36 -1.01
CA VAL A 67 -5.45 8.05 -1.67
C VAL A 67 -5.38 6.92 -0.64
N ARG A 68 -4.74 7.15 0.51
CA ARG A 68 -4.75 6.19 1.63
C ARG A 68 -6.18 5.91 2.10
N SER A 69 -6.96 6.95 2.41
CA SER A 69 -8.33 6.79 2.90
C SER A 69 -9.19 6.02 1.91
N GLU A 70 -9.11 6.36 0.63
CA GLU A 70 -9.82 5.69 -0.45
C GLU A 70 -9.42 4.21 -0.59
N ALA A 71 -8.13 3.89 -0.41
CA ALA A 71 -7.65 2.51 -0.41
C ALA A 71 -8.17 1.71 0.79
N LEU A 72 -8.16 2.29 2.00
CA LEU A 72 -8.66 1.63 3.21
C LEU A 72 -10.16 1.31 3.07
N GLU A 73 -10.93 2.24 2.53
CA GLU A 73 -12.37 2.06 2.27
C GLU A 73 -12.61 0.97 1.21
N ALA A 74 -11.98 1.09 0.05
CA ALA A 74 -12.17 0.15 -1.07
C ALA A 74 -11.76 -1.29 -0.68
N LEU A 75 -10.67 -1.43 0.07
CA LEU A 75 -10.16 -2.72 0.51
C LEU A 75 -10.83 -3.22 1.80
N GLN A 76 -11.60 -2.39 2.50
CA GLN A 76 -12.22 -2.72 3.79
C GLN A 76 -11.18 -3.27 4.78
N ILE A 77 -10.15 -2.46 5.04
CA ILE A 77 -9.05 -2.76 5.96
C ILE A 77 -8.81 -1.60 6.93
N PRO A 78 -8.41 -1.87 8.19
CA PRO A 78 -8.18 -0.83 9.18
C PRO A 78 -6.90 -0.02 8.93
N THR A 79 -5.87 -0.65 8.35
CA THR A 79 -4.59 -0.03 7.97
C THR A 79 -4.05 -0.70 6.72
N LEU A 80 -3.18 -0.03 5.96
CA LEU A 80 -2.50 -0.67 4.83
C LEU A 80 -1.68 -1.88 5.30
N ALA A 81 -1.01 -1.75 6.46
CA ALA A 81 -0.21 -2.79 7.10
C ALA A 81 -1.00 -4.08 7.36
N SER A 82 -2.30 -4.01 7.65
CA SER A 82 -3.13 -5.19 7.91
C SER A 82 -3.33 -6.11 6.70
N ALA A 83 -3.08 -5.61 5.49
CA ALA A 83 -3.12 -6.38 4.25
C ALA A 83 -1.73 -6.89 3.80
N LEU A 84 -0.67 -6.57 4.55
CA LEU A 84 0.71 -6.91 4.21
C LEU A 84 1.12 -8.24 4.85
N VAL A 85 1.38 -9.25 4.02
CA VAL A 85 1.69 -10.63 4.41
C VAL A 85 2.92 -11.14 3.66
N GLY A 86 3.78 -11.90 4.37
CA GLY A 86 4.88 -12.62 3.75
C GLY A 86 6.13 -11.79 3.38
N PHE A 87 6.15 -10.50 3.72
CA PHE A 87 7.40 -9.74 3.87
C PHE A 87 8.11 -10.22 5.14
#